data_AF-A0A6L4ZMU1-F1
#
_entry.id   AF-A0A6L4ZMU1-F1
#
_cell.length_a   1.000
_cell.length_b   1.000
_cell.length_c   1.000
_cell.angle_alpha   90.00
_cell.angle_beta   90.00
_cell.angle_gamma   90.00
#
_symmetry.space_group_name_H-M   'P 1'
#
loop_
_entity.id
_entity.type
_entity.pdbx_description
1 polymer ?
#
loop_
_entity_poly.entity_id
_entity_poly.type
_entity_poly.pdbx_seq_one_letter_code
_entity_poly.pdbx_strand_id
1 'polypeptide(L)'
;KNNSSSDSILPLCAGVIKDIEGAAYLLTPLLRRVHHFGLIKPRVLACAPTDATMEERAALVEATLRAGASAVKLAPEPLAAAIGVGLDISSPYAQMLVDIGDGVTDIAVIRDSILISTAATRTACSNLHRAIQGMVLGRYNLSLSLSEAERLTKKIGVLPTPKTTSIEQVLGINPSTGNKLTVQINTEEIFQAMFPVINKIITTICEVIRDLPPMTSCEVIENGICLTGGGACLPGMPALIAAKTSLDIRPVADPMHAVINGACQMLKAKMTSEFWLT
;
A
#
# COMPACT_ATOMS: atom_id res chain seq x y z
N LYS A 1 -7.37 4.60 -35.16
CA LYS A 1 -6.03 5.20 -35.38
C LYS A 1 -5.08 4.53 -34.41
N ASN A 2 -3.97 4.00 -34.91
CA ASN A 2 -2.91 3.31 -34.17
C ASN A 2 -2.51 4.09 -32.91
N ASN A 3 -2.56 3.45 -31.73
CA ASN A 3 -1.78 3.86 -30.58
C ASN A 3 -0.72 2.78 -30.32
N SER A 4 0.39 2.95 -31.02
CA SER A 4 1.69 2.45 -30.62
C SER A 4 1.97 2.86 -29.18
N SER A 5 2.20 1.89 -28.30
CA SER A 5 3.07 1.98 -27.11
C SER A 5 3.13 3.36 -26.43
N SER A 6 2.03 3.78 -25.79
CA SER A 6 2.13 4.69 -24.66
C SER A 6 2.13 3.82 -23.42
N ASP A 7 3.26 3.70 -22.73
CA ASP A 7 3.23 3.44 -21.30
C ASP A 7 2.30 4.51 -20.73
N SER A 8 1.04 4.14 -20.47
CA SER A 8 0.10 5.04 -19.83
C SER A 8 0.69 5.33 -18.47
N ILE A 9 1.29 6.51 -18.33
CA ILE A 9 1.85 6.97 -17.06
C ILE A 9 0.69 6.90 -16.08
N LEU A 10 0.77 5.94 -15.14
CA LEU A 10 -0.21 5.85 -14.07
C LEU A 10 -0.08 7.15 -13.29
N PRO A 11 -1.17 7.92 -13.11
CA PRO A 11 -1.09 9.24 -12.50
C PRO A 11 -0.63 9.19 -11.05
N LEU A 12 -0.78 8.03 -10.40
CA LEU A 12 -0.17 7.69 -9.13
C LEU A 12 0.91 6.64 -9.32
N CYS A 13 2.06 6.83 -8.68
CA CYS A 13 3.14 5.86 -8.64
C CYS A 13 3.83 5.91 -7.28
N ALA A 14 4.06 4.75 -6.65
CA ALA A 14 4.70 4.66 -5.34
C ALA A 14 4.06 5.59 -4.28
N GLY A 15 2.72 5.56 -4.17
CA GLY A 15 1.94 6.32 -3.19
C GLY A 15 1.76 7.81 -3.47
N VAL A 16 2.29 8.33 -4.58
CA VAL A 16 2.33 9.78 -4.85
C VAL A 16 1.84 10.13 -6.24
N ILE A 17 1.35 11.37 -6.41
CA ILE A 17 0.92 11.88 -7.70
C ILE A 17 2.14 12.24 -8.55
N LYS A 18 2.26 11.61 -9.72
CA LYS A 18 3.27 11.93 -10.74
C LYS A 18 2.71 12.70 -11.92
N ASP A 19 1.40 12.61 -12.15
CA ASP A 19 0.67 13.40 -13.16
C ASP A 19 -0.58 14.00 -12.52
N ILE A 20 -0.55 15.31 -12.28
CA ILE A 20 -1.64 16.08 -11.67
C ILE A 20 -2.89 16.07 -12.56
N GLU A 21 -2.71 16.19 -13.89
CA GLU A 21 -3.83 16.22 -14.84
C GLU A 21 -4.48 14.85 -14.93
N GLY A 22 -3.67 13.79 -15.08
CA GLY A 22 -4.14 12.41 -15.07
C GLY A 22 -4.87 12.08 -13.76
N ALA A 23 -4.34 12.50 -12.61
CA ALA A 23 -4.99 12.27 -11.31
C ALA A 23 -6.31 13.04 -11.20
N ALA A 24 -6.35 14.32 -11.60
CA ALA A 24 -7.56 15.12 -11.60
C ALA A 24 -8.64 14.52 -12.51
N TYR A 25 -8.23 14.00 -13.68
CA TYR A 25 -9.12 13.29 -14.61
C TYR A 25 -9.74 12.04 -13.97
N LEU A 26 -8.96 11.24 -13.23
CA LEU A 26 -9.48 10.08 -12.50
C LEU A 26 -10.44 10.44 -11.36
N LEU A 27 -10.14 11.51 -10.61
CA LEU A 27 -10.92 11.94 -9.46
C LEU A 27 -12.23 12.65 -9.85
N THR A 28 -12.25 13.35 -10.98
CA THR A 28 -13.41 14.13 -11.46
C THR A 28 -14.73 13.35 -11.46
N PRO A 29 -14.84 12.14 -12.07
CA PRO A 29 -16.09 11.40 -12.05
C PRO A 29 -16.50 10.95 -10.64
N LEU A 30 -15.55 10.70 -9.73
CA LEU A 30 -15.83 10.32 -8.34
C LEU A 30 -16.41 11.50 -7.56
N LEU A 31 -15.80 12.68 -7.68
CA LEU A 31 -16.31 13.90 -7.03
C LEU A 31 -17.66 14.32 -7.61
N ARG A 32 -17.85 14.24 -8.94
CA ARG A 32 -19.14 14.52 -9.60
C ARG A 32 -20.30 13.69 -9.05
N ARG A 33 -20.07 12.43 -8.66
CA ARG A 33 -21.11 11.56 -8.09
C ARG A 33 -21.59 11.98 -6.71
N VAL A 34 -20.78 12.72 -5.95
CA VAL A 34 -21.14 13.18 -4.59
C VAL A 34 -21.68 14.62 -4.57
N HIS A 35 -21.68 15.31 -5.71
CA HIS A 35 -22.28 16.64 -5.80
C HIS A 35 -23.79 16.59 -5.57
N HIS A 36 -24.26 17.32 -4.57
CA HIS A 36 -25.70 17.52 -4.33
C HIS A 36 -26.19 18.72 -5.16
N PHE A 37 -27.11 18.48 -6.10
CA PHE A 37 -27.73 19.49 -6.98
C PHE A 37 -26.77 20.38 -7.79
N GLY A 38 -25.53 19.94 -8.01
CA GLY A 38 -24.57 20.57 -8.93
C GLY A 38 -23.96 21.91 -8.49
N LEU A 39 -24.45 22.54 -7.42
CA LEU A 39 -24.02 23.88 -7.00
C LEU A 39 -22.97 23.89 -5.89
N ILE A 40 -22.95 22.87 -5.02
CA ILE A 40 -22.04 22.82 -3.87
C ILE A 40 -20.88 21.87 -4.18
N LYS A 41 -19.66 22.41 -4.21
CA LYS A 41 -18.43 21.62 -4.33
C LYS A 41 -18.13 20.88 -3.01
N PRO A 42 -17.74 19.59 -3.04
CA PRO A 42 -17.45 18.84 -1.83
C PRO A 42 -16.12 19.26 -1.21
N ARG A 43 -16.04 19.15 0.13
CA ARG A 43 -14.77 19.18 0.86
C ARG A 43 -14.21 17.75 0.89
N VAL A 44 -12.90 17.61 0.72
CA VAL A 44 -12.23 16.31 0.65
C VAL A 44 -11.24 16.16 1.80
N LEU A 45 -11.24 14.98 2.41
CA LEU A 45 -10.11 14.49 3.21
C LEU A 45 -9.34 13.49 2.35
N ALA A 46 -8.05 13.73 2.16
CA ALA A 46 -7.15 12.79 1.52
C ALA A 46 -6.10 12.31 2.53
N CYS A 47 -5.60 11.10 2.33
CA CYS A 47 -4.52 10.52 3.12
C CYS A 47 -3.22 10.56 2.31
N ALA A 48 -2.09 10.73 3.00
CA ALA A 48 -0.77 10.67 2.38
C ALA A 48 0.20 9.83 3.23
N PRO A 49 1.12 9.09 2.59
CA PRO A 49 2.23 8.41 3.26
C PRO A 49 3.03 9.34 4.16
N THR A 50 3.66 8.77 5.19
CA THR A 50 4.48 9.55 6.13
C THR A 50 5.73 10.13 5.48
N ASP A 51 6.26 9.50 4.42
CA ASP A 51 7.42 9.98 3.64
C ASP A 51 7.05 10.93 2.49
N ALA A 52 5.77 11.26 2.29
CA ALA A 52 5.36 12.15 1.22
C ALA A 52 5.99 13.54 1.40
N THR A 53 6.73 14.02 0.39
CA THR A 53 7.36 15.34 0.44
C THR A 53 6.33 16.47 0.39
N MET A 54 6.74 17.70 0.70
CA MET A 54 5.85 18.87 0.59
C MET A 54 5.30 19.02 -0.84
N GLU A 55 6.13 18.76 -1.85
CA GLU A 55 5.75 18.81 -3.26
C GLU A 55 4.74 17.71 -3.60
N GLU A 56 4.93 16.49 -3.10
CA GLU A 56 4.01 15.37 -3.34
C GLU A 56 2.65 15.59 -2.65
N ARG A 57 2.65 16.16 -1.44
CA ARG A 57 1.43 16.60 -0.73
C ARG A 57 0.72 17.73 -1.47
N ALA A 58 1.47 18.71 -1.96
CA ALA A 58 0.92 19.81 -2.75
C ALA A 58 0.30 19.31 -4.06
N ALA A 59 0.94 18.38 -4.75
CA ALA A 59 0.40 17.74 -5.96
C ALA A 59 -0.91 17.01 -5.69
N LEU A 60 -1.03 16.30 -4.55
CA LEU A 60 -2.27 15.67 -4.10
C LEU A 60 -3.41 16.67 -3.88
N VAL A 61 -3.12 17.77 -3.17
CA VAL A 61 -4.08 18.85 -2.97
C VAL A 61 -4.50 19.47 -4.30
N GLU A 62 -3.54 19.79 -5.16
CA GLU A 62 -3.78 20.42 -6.44
C GLU A 62 -4.63 19.56 -7.38
N ALA A 63 -4.29 18.28 -7.55
CA ALA A 63 -5.07 17.35 -8.37
C ALA A 63 -6.52 17.24 -7.86
N THR A 64 -6.70 17.19 -6.54
CA THR A 64 -8.02 17.08 -5.90
C THR A 64 -8.85 18.36 -6.06
N LEU A 65 -8.23 19.54 -5.95
CA LEU A 65 -8.88 20.82 -6.21
C LEU A 65 -9.26 20.97 -7.69
N ARG A 66 -8.36 20.62 -8.61
CA ARG A 66 -8.61 20.60 -10.06
C ARG A 66 -9.77 19.65 -10.43
N ALA A 67 -9.89 18.52 -9.73
CA ALA A 67 -10.99 17.58 -9.91
C ALA A 67 -12.38 18.11 -9.45
N GLY A 68 -12.43 19.23 -8.74
CA GLY A 68 -13.67 19.92 -8.36
C GLY A 68 -13.93 20.03 -6.85
N ALA A 69 -12.99 19.65 -6.00
CA ALA A 69 -13.11 19.88 -4.56
C ALA A 69 -13.10 21.37 -4.20
N SER A 70 -13.82 21.77 -3.15
CA SER A 70 -13.80 23.14 -2.62
C SER A 70 -12.62 23.39 -1.68
N ALA A 71 -12.19 22.34 -0.98
CA ALA A 71 -11.10 22.36 -0.02
C ALA A 71 -10.60 20.94 0.19
N VAL A 72 -9.31 20.80 0.52
CA VAL A 72 -8.67 19.52 0.79
C VAL A 72 -7.99 19.61 2.15
N LYS A 73 -8.20 18.59 2.99
CA LYS A 73 -7.37 18.34 4.17
C LYS A 73 -6.57 17.08 3.93
N LEU A 74 -5.36 17.05 4.49
CA LEU A 74 -4.48 15.89 4.44
C LEU A 74 -4.41 15.26 5.83
N ALA A 75 -4.52 13.94 5.90
CA ALA A 75 -4.26 13.15 7.11
C ALA A 75 -3.09 12.19 6.87
N PRO A 76 -2.29 11.86 7.90
CA PRO A 76 -1.34 10.77 7.81
C PRO A 76 -2.07 9.45 7.53
N GLU A 77 -1.64 8.74 6.48
CA GLU A 77 -2.18 7.43 6.10
C GLU A 77 -2.17 6.40 7.25
N PRO A 78 -1.06 6.17 7.99
CA PRO A 78 -1.07 5.17 9.06
C PRO A 78 -2.01 5.52 10.22
N LEU A 79 -2.27 6.81 10.45
CA LEU A 79 -3.22 7.23 11.47
C LEU A 79 -4.66 6.96 11.04
N ALA A 80 -4.98 7.22 9.77
CA ALA A 80 -6.25 6.80 9.19
C ALA A 80 -6.40 5.27 9.23
N ALA A 81 -5.38 4.51 8.83
CA ALA A 81 -5.39 3.05 8.90
C ALA A 81 -5.68 2.55 10.33
N ALA A 82 -4.99 3.10 11.34
CA ALA A 82 -5.19 2.76 12.75
C ALA A 82 -6.65 2.97 13.21
N ILE A 83 -7.23 4.14 12.91
CA ILE A 83 -8.64 4.44 13.22
C ILE A 83 -9.58 3.48 12.49
N GLY A 84 -9.29 3.16 11.22
CA GLY A 84 -10.14 2.32 10.40
C GLY A 84 -10.23 0.86 10.84
N VAL A 85 -9.18 0.37 11.49
CA VAL A 85 -9.15 -1.00 12.06
C VAL A 85 -9.54 -1.05 13.53
N GLY A 86 -9.92 0.08 14.12
CA GLY A 86 -10.36 0.16 15.51
C GLY A 86 -9.22 0.09 16.52
N LEU A 87 -8.00 0.46 16.13
CA LEU A 87 -6.89 0.62 17.07
C LEU A 87 -7.20 1.77 18.03
N ASP A 88 -7.02 1.57 19.34
CA ASP A 88 -7.17 2.65 20.32
C ASP A 88 -5.98 3.61 20.22
N ILE A 89 -6.07 4.57 19.31
CA ILE A 89 -5.02 5.58 19.11
C ILE A 89 -4.84 6.49 20.32
N SER A 90 -5.80 6.54 21.26
CA SER A 90 -5.73 7.35 22.47
C SER A 90 -5.03 6.69 23.65
N SER A 91 -4.60 5.42 23.47
CA SER A 91 -3.89 4.68 24.49
C SER A 91 -2.59 5.37 24.91
N PRO A 92 -2.26 5.38 26.22
CA PRO A 92 -0.98 5.85 26.72
C PRO A 92 0.17 4.87 26.40
N TYR A 93 -0.14 3.67 25.91
CA TYR A 93 0.85 2.67 25.52
C TYR A 93 1.10 2.70 24.02
N ALA A 94 2.37 2.56 23.62
CA ALA A 94 2.75 2.55 22.22
C ALA A 94 2.19 1.35 21.47
N GLN A 95 1.59 1.62 20.31
CA GLN A 95 1.03 0.61 19.41
C GLN A 95 1.62 0.78 18.02
N MET A 96 2.13 -0.30 17.45
CA MET A 96 2.74 -0.31 16.12
C MET A 96 1.72 -0.70 15.06
N LEU A 97 1.67 0.08 13.98
CA LEU A 97 0.93 -0.22 12.76
C LEU A 97 1.89 -0.31 11.58
N VAL A 98 1.70 -1.32 10.74
CA VAL A 98 2.38 -1.50 9.46
C VAL A 98 1.30 -1.57 8.39
N ASP A 99 1.32 -0.66 7.44
CA ASP A 99 0.46 -0.65 6.26
C ASP A 99 1.28 -1.00 5.02
N ILE A 100 1.00 -2.14 4.40
CA ILE A 100 1.66 -2.55 3.16
C ILE A 100 0.68 -2.28 2.01
N GLY A 101 0.83 -1.12 1.37
CA GLY A 101 0.04 -0.69 0.24
C GLY A 101 0.51 -1.25 -1.11
N ASP A 102 0.07 -0.63 -2.21
CA ASP A 102 0.54 -1.00 -3.54
C ASP A 102 1.92 -0.39 -3.84
N GLY A 103 2.18 0.84 -3.40
CA GLY A 103 3.39 1.59 -3.73
C GLY A 103 4.36 1.84 -2.58
N VAL A 104 3.85 1.87 -1.35
CA VAL A 104 4.59 2.23 -0.14
C VAL A 104 4.22 1.24 0.97
N THR A 105 5.20 0.88 1.78
CA THR A 105 4.97 0.30 3.09
C THR A 105 5.20 1.39 4.13
N ASP A 106 4.15 1.80 4.82
CA ASP A 106 4.18 2.78 5.91
C ASP A 106 4.20 2.08 7.26
N ILE A 107 5.01 2.59 8.19
CA ILE A 107 5.19 2.06 9.53
C ILE A 107 5.04 3.23 10.49
N ALA A 108 4.20 3.06 11.50
CA ALA A 108 4.00 4.05 12.54
C ALA A 108 3.93 3.40 13.91
N VAL A 109 4.46 4.11 14.91
CA VAL A 109 4.16 3.85 16.31
C VAL A 109 3.34 5.01 16.85
N ILE A 110 2.18 4.68 17.41
CA ILE A 110 1.16 5.61 17.86
C ILE A 110 1.03 5.52 19.38
N ARG A 111 0.99 6.67 20.05
CA ARG A 111 0.69 6.82 21.48
C ARG A 111 0.05 8.18 21.70
N ASP A 112 -0.97 8.26 22.56
CA ASP A 112 -1.66 9.52 22.87
C ASP A 112 -2.11 10.29 21.62
N SER A 113 -2.60 9.59 20.60
CA SER A 113 -2.99 10.10 19.27
C SER A 113 -1.87 10.75 18.45
N ILE A 114 -0.62 10.61 18.88
CA ILE A 114 0.57 11.16 18.23
C ILE A 114 1.35 10.03 17.56
N LEU A 115 1.84 10.32 16.35
CA LEU A 115 2.84 9.49 15.68
C LEU A 115 4.21 9.75 16.33
N ILE A 116 4.61 8.89 17.25
CA ILE A 116 5.87 9.07 18.01
C ILE A 116 7.11 8.51 17.28
N SER A 117 6.89 7.64 16.30
CA SER A 117 7.90 7.15 15.36
C SER A 117 7.23 6.80 14.05
N THR A 118 7.87 7.13 12.93
CA THR A 118 7.38 6.85 11.58
C THR A 118 8.53 6.43 10.67
N ALA A 119 8.28 5.48 9.79
CA ALA A 119 9.15 5.17 8.68
C ALA A 119 8.32 4.73 7.49
N ALA A 120 8.82 4.93 6.28
CA ALA A 120 8.22 4.34 5.09
C ALA A 120 9.31 3.86 4.13
N THR A 121 8.94 2.88 3.31
CA THR A 121 9.76 2.42 2.19
C THR A 121 8.91 2.34 0.94
N ARG A 122 9.45 2.83 -0.19
CA ARG A 122 8.81 2.72 -1.51
C ARG A 122 9.00 1.34 -2.13
N THR A 123 8.78 0.33 -1.30
CA THR A 123 8.82 -1.09 -1.61
C THR A 123 7.55 -1.72 -1.05
N ALA A 124 6.68 -2.21 -1.92
CA ALA A 124 5.36 -2.71 -1.55
C ALA A 124 4.82 -3.72 -2.60
N CYS A 125 3.50 -3.90 -2.72
CA CYS A 125 2.93 -4.95 -3.58
C CYS A 125 3.24 -4.78 -5.08
N SER A 126 3.21 -3.56 -5.63
CA SER A 126 3.57 -3.31 -7.04
C SER A 126 5.00 -3.73 -7.37
N ASN A 127 5.92 -3.66 -6.39
CA ASN A 127 7.29 -4.12 -6.58
C ASN A 127 7.35 -5.66 -6.67
N LEU A 128 6.48 -6.39 -5.97
CA LEU A 128 6.35 -7.84 -6.12
C LEU A 128 5.89 -8.17 -7.54
N HIS A 129 4.84 -7.50 -8.02
CA HIS A 129 4.33 -7.70 -9.37
C HIS A 129 5.42 -7.43 -10.43
N ARG A 130 6.14 -6.31 -10.30
CA ARG A 130 7.24 -5.95 -11.21
C ARG A 130 8.38 -6.97 -11.17
N ALA A 131 8.71 -7.53 -10.01
CA ALA A 131 9.73 -8.55 -9.89
C ALA A 131 9.35 -9.83 -10.64
N ILE A 132 8.07 -10.26 -10.55
CA ILE A 132 7.54 -11.37 -11.34
C ILE A 132 7.59 -11.04 -12.84
N GLN A 133 7.07 -9.88 -13.25
CA GLN A 133 7.09 -9.47 -14.65
C GLN A 133 8.50 -9.47 -15.23
N GLY A 134 9.48 -8.92 -14.49
CA GLY A 134 10.87 -8.87 -14.90
C GLY A 134 11.50 -10.26 -15.02
N MET A 135 11.26 -11.14 -14.05
CA MET A 135 11.73 -12.52 -14.11
C MET A 135 11.15 -13.26 -15.32
N VAL A 136 9.84 -13.14 -15.55
CA VAL A 136 9.16 -13.85 -16.64
C VAL A 136 9.58 -13.33 -18.01
N LEU A 137 9.73 -12.00 -18.14
CA LEU A 137 10.28 -11.40 -19.35
C LEU A 137 11.71 -11.87 -19.62
N GLY A 138 12.57 -11.88 -18.60
CA GLY A 138 13.97 -12.25 -18.74
C GLY A 138 14.20 -13.74 -19.04
N ARG A 139 13.42 -14.63 -18.42
CA ARG A 139 13.60 -16.10 -18.58
C ARG A 139 12.81 -16.71 -19.72
N TYR A 140 11.61 -16.21 -19.99
CA TYR A 140 10.68 -16.81 -20.96
C TYR A 140 10.41 -15.92 -22.17
N ASN A 141 11.01 -14.72 -22.24
CA ASN A 141 10.73 -13.70 -23.26
C ASN A 141 9.23 -13.46 -23.42
N LEU A 142 8.54 -13.34 -22.29
CA LEU A 142 7.09 -13.22 -22.20
C LEU A 142 6.72 -12.02 -21.33
N SER A 143 5.99 -11.06 -21.90
CA SER A 143 5.47 -9.91 -21.17
C SER A 143 4.16 -10.27 -20.48
N LEU A 144 4.09 -10.03 -19.17
CA LEU A 144 2.91 -10.28 -18.35
C LEU A 144 2.13 -9.00 -18.07
N SER A 145 0.80 -9.09 -18.06
CA SER A 145 -0.04 -8.00 -17.55
C SER A 145 0.12 -7.87 -16.03
N LEU A 146 -0.16 -6.68 -15.51
CA LEU A 146 -0.19 -6.43 -14.06
C LEU A 146 -1.18 -7.37 -13.35
N SER A 147 -2.35 -7.59 -13.94
CA SER A 147 -3.37 -8.49 -13.39
C SER A 147 -2.91 -9.94 -13.26
N GLU A 148 -2.11 -10.42 -14.21
CA GLU A 148 -1.57 -11.79 -14.16
C GLU A 148 -0.45 -11.90 -13.12
N ALA A 149 0.41 -10.89 -13.02
CA ALA A 149 1.41 -10.82 -11.97
C ALA A 149 0.76 -10.79 -10.56
N GLU A 150 -0.29 -9.98 -10.39
CA GLU A 150 -1.06 -9.91 -9.13
C GLU A 150 -1.75 -11.25 -8.79
N ARG A 151 -2.33 -11.92 -9.79
CA ARG A 151 -2.90 -13.27 -9.62
C ARG A 151 -1.85 -14.25 -9.09
N LEU A 152 -0.64 -14.23 -9.67
CA LEU A 152 0.47 -15.09 -9.25
C LEU A 152 0.92 -14.76 -7.82
N THR A 153 1.10 -13.48 -7.49
CA THR A 153 1.47 -13.03 -6.14
C THR A 153 0.44 -13.49 -5.09
N LYS A 154 -0.86 -13.32 -5.36
CA LYS A 154 -1.93 -13.77 -4.45
C LYS A 154 -2.00 -15.30 -4.32
N LYS A 155 -1.70 -16.04 -5.38
CA LYS A 155 -1.75 -17.51 -5.35
C LYS A 155 -0.58 -18.12 -4.60
N ILE A 156 0.62 -17.57 -4.80
CA ILE A 156 1.87 -18.13 -4.28
C ILE A 156 2.14 -17.64 -2.86
N GLY A 157 1.81 -16.38 -2.56
CA GLY A 157 2.08 -15.76 -1.27
C GLY A 157 3.57 -15.52 -1.03
N VAL A 158 3.94 -15.39 0.25
CA VAL A 158 5.30 -15.01 0.68
C VAL A 158 6.02 -16.08 1.50
N LEU A 159 5.45 -17.27 1.62
CA LEU A 159 6.06 -18.41 2.28
C LEU A 159 5.96 -19.64 1.38
N PRO A 160 7.06 -20.38 1.15
CA PRO A 160 6.98 -21.67 0.50
C PRO A 160 6.18 -22.63 1.40
N THR A 161 5.16 -23.28 0.82
CA THR A 161 4.43 -24.37 1.45
C THR A 161 4.53 -25.62 0.56
N PRO A 162 4.34 -26.83 1.11
CA PRO A 162 4.32 -28.05 0.29
C PRO A 162 3.26 -28.02 -0.83
N LYS A 163 2.21 -27.19 -0.68
CA LYS A 163 1.16 -26.98 -1.70
C LYS A 163 1.58 -25.98 -2.79
N THR A 164 2.56 -25.12 -2.52
CA THR A 164 3.07 -24.10 -3.47
C THR A 164 4.35 -24.57 -4.16
N THR A 165 4.66 -25.87 -4.21
CA THR A 165 5.71 -26.42 -5.07
C THR A 165 5.03 -27.05 -6.29
N SER A 166 4.52 -26.19 -7.17
CA SER A 166 3.69 -26.58 -8.31
C SER A 166 4.12 -25.86 -9.59
N ILE A 167 3.64 -26.36 -10.72
CA ILE A 167 3.78 -25.70 -12.01
C ILE A 167 2.54 -24.82 -12.22
N GLU A 168 2.76 -23.54 -12.49
CA GLU A 168 1.73 -22.59 -12.88
C GLU A 168 1.71 -22.40 -14.40
N GLN A 169 0.50 -22.38 -14.97
CA GLN A 169 0.32 -21.89 -16.33
C GLN A 169 0.20 -20.38 -16.29
N VAL A 170 1.04 -19.71 -17.07
CA VAL A 170 1.13 -18.26 -17.11
C VAL A 170 0.91 -17.80 -18.54
N LEU A 171 -0.08 -16.92 -18.73
CA LEU A 171 -0.42 -16.34 -20.02
C LEU A 171 0.25 -14.97 -20.17
N GLY A 172 0.90 -14.74 -21.31
CA GLY A 172 1.47 -13.44 -21.62
C GLY A 172 1.59 -13.20 -23.12
N ILE A 173 2.26 -12.10 -23.47
CA ILE A 173 2.47 -11.68 -24.86
C ILE A 173 3.96 -11.77 -25.16
N ASN A 174 4.31 -12.46 -26.24
CA ASN A 174 5.67 -12.45 -26.74
C ASN A 174 5.98 -11.07 -27.34
N PRO A 175 6.98 -10.33 -26.82
CA PRO A 175 7.24 -8.95 -27.26
C PRO A 175 7.64 -8.84 -28.74
N SER A 176 8.30 -9.87 -29.28
CA SER A 176 8.84 -9.87 -30.65
C SER A 176 7.77 -10.18 -31.70
N THR A 177 6.83 -11.06 -31.37
CA THR A 177 5.81 -11.54 -32.32
C THR A 177 4.42 -10.96 -32.08
N GLY A 178 4.16 -10.39 -30.88
CA GLY A 178 2.84 -9.94 -30.46
C GLY A 178 1.85 -11.08 -30.13
N ASN A 179 2.27 -12.33 -30.28
CA ASN A 179 1.40 -13.49 -30.05
C ASN A 179 1.20 -13.73 -28.55
N LYS A 180 -0.03 -14.13 -28.19
CA LYS A 180 -0.32 -14.65 -26.85
C LYS A 180 0.25 -16.05 -26.71
N LEU A 181 1.04 -16.28 -25.67
CA LEU A 181 1.64 -17.58 -25.36
C LEU A 181 1.36 -17.96 -23.90
N THR A 182 1.22 -19.25 -23.67
CA THR A 182 1.14 -19.82 -22.31
C THR A 182 2.42 -20.59 -22.04
N VAL A 183 3.07 -20.29 -20.93
CA VAL A 183 4.27 -21.00 -20.45
C VAL A 183 4.00 -21.65 -19.10
N GLN A 184 4.76 -22.69 -18.80
CA GLN A 184 4.74 -23.37 -17.50
C GLN A 184 5.89 -22.85 -16.65
N ILE A 185 5.58 -22.32 -15.47
CA ILE A 185 6.55 -21.69 -14.56
C ILE A 185 6.50 -22.39 -13.22
N ASN A 186 7.65 -22.70 -12.65
CA ASN A 186 7.71 -23.24 -11.29
C ASN A 186 7.43 -22.10 -10.29
N THR A 187 6.54 -22.34 -9.32
CA THR A 187 6.23 -21.42 -8.24
C THR A 187 7.46 -21.00 -7.42
N GLU A 188 8.48 -21.85 -7.31
CA GLU A 188 9.76 -21.53 -6.67
C GLU A 188 10.49 -20.38 -7.38
N GLU A 189 10.45 -20.34 -8.72
CA GLU A 189 11.09 -19.24 -9.48
C GLU A 189 10.38 -17.91 -9.22
N ILE A 190 9.06 -17.95 -9.08
CA ILE A 190 8.24 -16.78 -8.77
C ILE A 190 8.52 -16.32 -7.33
N PHE A 191 8.62 -17.25 -6.37
CA PHE A 191 9.01 -16.94 -5.01
C PHE A 191 10.40 -16.29 -4.94
N GLN A 192 11.39 -16.86 -5.63
CA GLN A 192 12.74 -16.31 -5.72
C GLN A 192 12.76 -14.91 -6.32
N ALA A 193 11.91 -14.62 -7.31
CA ALA A 193 11.76 -13.29 -7.87
C ALA A 193 11.21 -12.29 -6.84
N MET A 194 10.22 -12.70 -6.04
CA MET A 194 9.61 -11.84 -5.01
C MET A 194 10.50 -11.66 -3.77
N PHE A 195 11.36 -12.62 -3.45
CA PHE A 195 12.11 -12.66 -2.19
C PHE A 195 12.90 -11.38 -1.86
N PRO A 196 13.62 -10.72 -2.79
CA PRO A 196 14.33 -9.48 -2.48
C PRO A 196 13.39 -8.35 -2.03
N VAL A 197 12.21 -8.25 -2.63
CA VAL A 197 11.19 -7.25 -2.30
C VAL A 197 10.60 -7.53 -0.91
N ILE A 198 10.23 -8.77 -0.66
CA ILE A 198 9.73 -9.24 0.64
C ILE A 198 10.78 -8.94 1.73
N ASN A 199 12.03 -9.31 1.49
CA ASN A 199 13.12 -9.13 2.46
C ASN A 199 13.38 -7.64 2.75
N LYS A 200 13.21 -6.75 1.77
CA LYS A 200 13.33 -5.31 2.00
C LYS A 200 12.22 -4.78 2.91
N ILE A 201 10.97 -5.21 2.70
CA ILE A 201 9.84 -4.87 3.58
C ILE A 201 10.11 -5.33 5.02
N ILE A 202 10.47 -6.61 5.18
CA ILE A 202 10.78 -7.19 6.51
C ILE A 202 11.94 -6.47 7.19
N THR A 203 13.03 -6.22 6.45
CA THR A 203 14.19 -5.51 6.99
C THR A 203 13.81 -4.14 7.54
N THR A 204 13.00 -3.38 6.80
CA THR A 204 12.54 -2.06 7.24
C THR A 204 11.65 -2.14 8.49
N ILE A 205 10.78 -3.14 8.61
CA ILE A 205 10.01 -3.37 9.84
C ILE A 205 10.94 -3.67 11.02
N CYS A 206 11.92 -4.54 10.84
CA CYS A 206 12.88 -4.90 11.89
C CYS A 206 13.80 -3.74 12.29
N GLU A 207 14.18 -2.87 11.35
CA GLU A 207 14.95 -1.65 11.61
C GLU A 207 14.17 -0.70 12.52
N VAL A 208 12.89 -0.44 12.20
CA VAL A 208 12.04 0.42 13.05
C VAL A 208 11.95 -0.13 14.47
N ILE A 209 11.64 -1.42 14.64
CA ILE A 209 11.52 -2.05 15.97
C ILE A 209 12.83 -1.93 16.76
N ARG A 210 13.98 -2.11 16.10
CA ARG A 210 15.30 -2.02 16.72
C ARG A 210 15.62 -0.61 17.20
N ASP A 211 15.20 0.40 16.45
CA ASP A 211 15.51 1.80 16.73
C ASP A 211 14.56 2.44 17.75
N LEU A 212 13.53 1.71 18.19
CA LEU A 212 12.62 2.18 19.24
C LEU A 212 13.33 2.31 20.60
N PRO A 213 13.00 3.35 21.40
CA PRO A 213 13.45 3.45 22.78
C PRO A 213 13.02 2.22 23.60
N PRO A 214 13.82 1.76 24.58
CA PRO A 214 13.57 0.50 25.29
C PRO A 214 12.15 0.34 25.85
N MET A 215 11.59 1.39 26.46
CA MET A 215 10.21 1.38 26.98
C MET A 215 9.17 1.21 25.87
N THR A 216 9.31 1.96 24.77
CA THR A 216 8.42 1.86 23.61
C THR A 216 8.52 0.47 22.96
N SER A 217 9.71 -0.13 22.91
CA SER A 217 9.92 -1.47 22.38
C SER A 217 9.18 -2.53 23.21
N CYS A 218 9.25 -2.45 24.54
CA CYS A 218 8.49 -3.35 25.42
C CYS A 218 6.98 -3.24 25.17
N GLU A 219 6.46 -2.02 25.07
CA GLU A 219 5.04 -1.77 24.78
C GLU A 219 4.64 -2.36 23.41
N VAL A 220 5.47 -2.20 22.37
CA VAL A 220 5.22 -2.78 21.05
C VAL A 220 5.32 -4.31 21.07
N ILE A 221 6.22 -4.89 21.86
CA ILE A 221 6.33 -6.35 22.03
C ILE A 221 5.06 -6.91 22.65
N GLU A 222 4.57 -6.29 23.73
CA GLU A 222 3.35 -6.74 24.43
C GLU A 222 2.09 -6.56 23.59
N ASN A 223 2.03 -5.47 22.82
CA ASN A 223 0.88 -5.17 21.98
C ASN A 223 0.88 -5.97 20.67
N GLY A 224 2.05 -6.27 20.11
CA GLY A 224 2.20 -6.81 18.76
C GLY A 224 2.01 -5.75 17.66
N ILE A 225 2.06 -6.20 16.41
CA ILE A 225 1.96 -5.37 15.21
C ILE A 225 0.54 -5.42 14.66
N CYS A 226 -0.06 -4.26 14.41
CA CYS A 226 -1.27 -4.15 13.62
C CYS A 226 -0.92 -4.07 12.12
N LEU A 227 -1.23 -5.13 11.35
CA LEU A 227 -0.89 -5.21 9.93
C LEU A 227 -2.10 -4.87 9.05
N THR A 228 -1.94 -3.91 8.15
CA THR A 228 -2.98 -3.38 7.27
C THR A 228 -2.51 -3.26 5.82
N GLY A 229 -3.41 -2.86 4.93
CA GLY A 229 -3.14 -2.71 3.50
C GLY A 229 -3.33 -3.99 2.70
N GLY A 230 -3.15 -3.88 1.38
CA GLY A 230 -3.29 -5.02 0.46
C GLY A 230 -2.24 -6.12 0.69
N GLY A 231 -1.05 -5.75 1.16
CA GLY A 231 0.01 -6.68 1.50
C GLY A 231 -0.29 -7.54 2.72
N ALA A 232 -1.13 -7.06 3.65
CA ALA A 232 -1.63 -7.87 4.77
C ALA A 232 -2.47 -9.07 4.31
N CYS A 233 -3.13 -8.95 3.15
CA CYS A 233 -3.95 -9.99 2.54
C CYS A 233 -3.13 -11.04 1.78
N LEU A 234 -1.81 -10.87 1.64
CA LEU A 234 -0.97 -11.84 0.96
C LEU A 234 -0.81 -13.11 1.80
N PRO A 235 -1.00 -14.32 1.21
CA PRO A 235 -0.86 -15.55 1.96
C PRO A 235 0.53 -15.67 2.60
N GLY A 236 0.55 -15.95 3.90
CA GLY A 236 1.78 -16.10 4.68
C GLY A 236 2.44 -14.80 5.14
N MET A 237 1.95 -13.61 4.74
CA MET A 237 2.58 -12.34 5.13
C MET A 237 2.53 -12.10 6.65
N PRO A 238 1.37 -12.24 7.33
CA PRO A 238 1.33 -12.12 8.79
C PRO A 238 2.28 -13.11 9.49
N ALA A 239 2.29 -14.37 9.05
CA ALA A 239 3.14 -15.41 9.64
C ALA A 239 4.64 -15.15 9.41
N LEU A 240 5.01 -14.63 8.23
CA LEU A 240 6.39 -14.28 7.92
C LEU A 240 6.86 -13.10 8.78
N ILE A 241 6.05 -12.05 8.90
CA ILE A 241 6.39 -10.89 9.75
C ILE A 241 6.51 -11.34 11.20
N ALA A 242 5.57 -12.14 11.72
CA ALA A 242 5.63 -12.68 13.07
C ALA A 242 6.93 -13.46 13.30
N ALA A 243 7.27 -14.38 12.40
CA ALA A 243 8.47 -15.20 12.52
C ALA A 243 9.78 -14.39 12.44
N LYS A 244 9.80 -13.27 11.71
CA LYS A 244 11.00 -12.44 11.52
C LYS A 244 11.18 -11.37 12.57
N THR A 245 10.09 -10.91 13.18
CA THR A 245 10.10 -9.89 14.23
C THR A 245 10.01 -10.48 15.63
N SER A 246 9.60 -11.75 15.74
CA SER A 246 9.21 -12.40 17.00
C SER A 246 8.07 -11.69 17.73
N LEU A 247 7.25 -10.93 17.01
CA LEU A 247 6.09 -10.21 17.52
C LEU A 247 4.79 -10.83 17.01
N ASP A 248 3.75 -10.80 17.82
CA ASP A 248 2.42 -11.20 17.38
C ASP A 248 1.86 -10.23 16.34
N ILE A 249 1.14 -10.74 15.36
CA ILE A 249 0.35 -9.92 14.43
C ILE A 249 -1.09 -9.88 14.91
N ARG A 250 -1.58 -8.68 15.18
CA ARG A 250 -2.96 -8.46 15.59
C ARG A 250 -3.92 -8.84 14.46
N PRO A 251 -4.99 -9.59 14.74
CA PRO A 251 -6.01 -9.88 13.74
C PRO A 251 -6.76 -8.59 13.37
N VAL A 252 -6.80 -8.29 12.09
CA VAL A 252 -7.55 -7.17 11.52
C VAL A 252 -8.65 -7.74 10.61
N ALA A 253 -9.90 -7.34 10.83
CA ALA A 253 -11.04 -7.88 10.10
C ALA A 253 -11.05 -7.45 8.62
N ASP A 254 -10.69 -6.19 8.35
CA ASP A 254 -10.69 -5.62 7.00
C ASP A 254 -9.43 -4.78 6.75
N PRO A 255 -8.26 -5.42 6.60
CA PRO A 255 -7.00 -4.69 6.45
C PRO A 255 -6.92 -3.92 5.13
N MET A 256 -7.60 -4.41 4.08
CA MET A 256 -7.62 -3.78 2.75
C MET A 256 -8.27 -2.38 2.77
N HIS A 257 -9.32 -2.19 3.56
CA HIS A 257 -10.05 -0.93 3.61
C HIS A 257 -9.73 -0.09 4.86
N ALA A 258 -8.66 -0.43 5.60
CA ALA A 258 -8.24 0.28 6.81
C ALA A 258 -8.23 1.81 6.64
N VAL A 259 -7.45 2.32 5.67
CA VAL A 259 -7.31 3.76 5.43
C VAL A 259 -8.64 4.43 5.12
N ILE A 260 -9.44 3.88 4.19
CA ILE A 260 -10.70 4.51 3.78
C ILE A 260 -11.74 4.47 4.90
N ASN A 261 -11.80 3.39 5.68
CA ASN A 261 -12.68 3.27 6.84
C ASN A 261 -12.31 4.30 7.90
N GLY A 262 -11.02 4.52 8.14
CA GLY A 262 -10.53 5.54 9.06
C GLY A 262 -10.82 6.95 8.58
N ALA A 263 -10.53 7.26 7.32
CA ALA A 263 -10.83 8.55 6.71
C ALA A 263 -12.33 8.88 6.80
N CYS A 264 -13.21 7.89 6.59
CA CYS A 264 -14.66 8.05 6.77
C CYS A 264 -15.05 8.41 8.21
N GLN A 265 -14.39 7.82 9.21
CA GLN A 265 -14.60 8.15 10.62
C GLN A 265 -14.05 9.55 10.95
N MET A 266 -12.85 9.88 10.48
CA MET A 266 -12.22 11.20 10.64
C MET A 266 -13.02 12.34 10.01
N LEU A 267 -13.74 12.08 8.90
CA LEU A 267 -14.62 13.07 8.28
C LEU A 267 -15.89 13.34 9.12
N LYS A 268 -16.40 12.31 9.82
CA LYS A 268 -17.60 12.42 10.66
C LYS A 268 -17.29 13.09 11.99
N ALA A 269 -16.17 12.71 12.60
CA ALA A 269 -15.70 13.32 13.82
C ALA A 269 -15.07 14.69 13.48
N LYS A 270 -15.49 15.76 14.15
CA LYS A 270 -14.88 17.10 13.94
C LYS A 270 -13.47 17.15 14.54
N MET A 271 -12.53 16.41 13.96
CA MET A 271 -11.16 16.26 14.44
C MET A 271 -10.44 17.62 14.50
N THR A 272 -9.64 17.82 15.55
CA THR A 272 -8.87 19.04 15.83
C THR A 272 -7.77 19.25 14.78
N SER A 273 -7.10 20.42 14.81
CA SER A 273 -6.07 20.78 13.83
C SER A 273 -4.85 19.85 13.84
N GLU A 274 -4.58 19.20 14.96
CA GLU A 274 -3.35 18.43 15.23
C GLU A 274 -3.28 17.11 14.43
N PHE A 275 -4.41 16.63 13.92
CA PHE A 275 -4.49 15.40 13.11
C PHE A 275 -4.19 15.62 11.62
N TRP A 276 -4.08 16.87 11.18
CA TRP A 276 -3.92 17.20 9.77
C TRP A 276 -2.45 17.46 9.44
N LEU A 277 -2.00 16.92 8.32
CA LEU A 277 -0.73 17.31 7.73
C LEU A 277 -0.86 18.77 7.25
N THR A 278 0.14 19.58 7.60
CA THR A 278 0.35 20.93 7.04
C THR A 278 0.83 20.86 5.61
#